data_AF-E4QDQ1-F1
#
_entry.id   AF-E4QDQ1-F1
#
_cell.length_a   1.000
_cell.length_b   1.000
_cell.length_c   1.000
_cell.angle_alpha   90.00
_cell.angle_beta   90.00
_cell.angle_gamma   90.00
#
_symmetry.space_group_name_H-M   'P 1'
#
loop_
_entity.id
_entity.type
_entity.pdbx_description
1 polymer ?
#
loop_
_entity_poly.entity_id
_entity_poly.type
_entity_poly.pdbx_seq_one_letter_code
_entity_poly.pdbx_strand_id
1 'polypeptide(L)'
;MGILKNILSLIVQNFRNNPEVESNLKTKIEQKTNYKIEIAEPNVSPNWIENKEWFLWEAPLNLVRGESYRQNNLQTLVGKPCKKGYLVPKEITLVREPDNKYDRNAIRAEIEGVHVGYIAKEIASKLAPTMDVLNITSFQVAGLIRGGSRTIPTLGVHIWLDKRISKGPIIEITPELQQSYQVSWPPLEKEINNEELQSMALDTLDFPSRSSKEKPGYYQGKHYTEYVDLVKQLKSAGEYDKAEKLLIALVEAVESESKKENLGVAPWYYEQLAIIYRRQKNLIKEVEILERFSKQKIGPGASSSKLLERLETVRKKLENN
;
A
#
# COMPACT_ATOMS: atom_id res chain seq x y z
N MET A 1 -25.45 -22.41 -20.04
CA MET A 1 -25.22 -23.78 -19.51
C MET A 1 -25.30 -24.89 -20.56
N GLY A 2 -26.36 -25.01 -21.37
CA GLY A 2 -26.57 -26.20 -22.23
C GLY A 2 -25.50 -26.48 -23.30
N ILE A 3 -25.03 -25.46 -24.03
CA ILE A 3 -24.13 -25.66 -25.19
C ILE A 3 -22.78 -26.29 -24.77
N LEU A 4 -22.18 -25.82 -23.67
CA LEU A 4 -20.92 -26.39 -23.16
C LEU A 4 -21.09 -27.85 -22.72
N LYS A 5 -22.21 -28.17 -22.03
CA LYS A 5 -22.52 -29.56 -21.63
C LYS A 5 -22.69 -30.48 -22.84
N ASN A 6 -23.34 -30.04 -23.92
CA ASN A 6 -23.50 -30.85 -25.13
C ASN A 6 -22.17 -31.09 -25.86
N ILE A 7 -21.35 -30.05 -26.04
CA ILE A 7 -20.02 -30.20 -26.69
C ILE A 7 -19.12 -31.13 -25.87
N LEU A 8 -19.12 -31.01 -24.54
CA LEU A 8 -18.35 -31.90 -23.66
C LEU A 8 -18.91 -33.34 -23.62
N SER A 9 -20.22 -33.52 -23.70
CA SER A 9 -20.83 -34.86 -23.80
C SER A 9 -20.41 -35.59 -25.07
N LEU A 10 -20.34 -34.89 -26.21
CA LEU A 10 -19.82 -35.42 -27.48
C LEU A 10 -18.33 -35.80 -27.39
N ILE A 11 -17.51 -34.97 -26.74
CA ILE A 11 -16.09 -35.27 -26.51
C ILE A 11 -15.94 -36.54 -25.66
N VAL A 12 -16.68 -36.67 -24.55
CA VAL A 12 -16.63 -37.86 -23.68
C VAL A 12 -17.12 -39.12 -24.41
N GLN A 13 -18.16 -39.02 -25.25
CA GLN A 13 -18.64 -40.16 -26.05
C GLN A 13 -17.59 -40.68 -27.05
N ASN A 14 -16.73 -39.81 -27.58
CA ASN A 14 -15.66 -40.19 -28.52
C ASN A 14 -14.45 -40.88 -27.86
N PHE A 15 -14.31 -40.83 -26.52
CA PHE A 15 -13.21 -41.48 -25.78
C PHE A 15 -13.62 -42.78 -25.06
N ARG A 16 -14.72 -43.40 -25.47
CA ARG A 16 -15.39 -44.57 -24.84
C ARG A 16 -14.56 -45.83 -24.56
N ASN A 17 -13.30 -45.90 -25.01
CA ASN A 17 -12.45 -47.09 -24.92
C ASN A 17 -11.30 -46.97 -23.90
N ASN A 18 -11.25 -45.91 -23.07
CA ASN A 18 -10.26 -45.82 -21.98
C ASN A 18 -10.88 -45.26 -20.67
N PRO A 19 -11.22 -46.14 -19.69
CA PRO A 19 -11.80 -45.74 -18.41
C PRO A 19 -10.91 -44.79 -17.58
N GLU A 20 -9.60 -44.89 -17.71
CA GLU A 20 -8.63 -44.04 -17.01
C GLU A 20 -8.61 -42.62 -17.57
N VAL A 21 -8.76 -42.46 -18.88
CA VAL A 21 -8.94 -41.16 -19.53
C VAL A 21 -10.29 -40.54 -19.16
N GLU A 22 -11.37 -41.33 -19.13
CA GLU A 22 -12.68 -40.85 -18.69
C GLU A 22 -12.66 -40.39 -17.22
N SER A 23 -12.03 -41.17 -16.32
CA SER A 23 -11.87 -40.81 -14.91
C SER A 23 -11.02 -39.56 -14.71
N ASN A 24 -9.89 -39.44 -15.41
CA ASN A 24 -9.03 -38.25 -15.35
C ASN A 24 -9.71 -37.00 -15.95
N LEU A 25 -10.51 -37.16 -17.01
CA LEU A 25 -11.30 -36.05 -17.56
C LEU A 25 -12.44 -35.65 -16.62
N LYS A 26 -13.19 -36.59 -16.04
CA LYS A 26 -14.22 -36.28 -15.02
C LYS A 26 -13.61 -35.60 -13.81
N THR A 27 -12.52 -36.12 -13.26
CA THR A 27 -11.82 -35.51 -12.12
C THR A 27 -11.32 -34.10 -12.45
N LYS A 28 -10.73 -33.87 -13.63
CA LYS A 28 -10.31 -32.52 -14.06
C LYS A 28 -11.48 -31.58 -14.35
N ILE A 29 -12.61 -32.10 -14.84
CA ILE A 29 -13.84 -31.33 -15.06
C ILE A 29 -14.45 -30.96 -13.70
N GLU A 30 -14.58 -31.90 -12.78
CA GLU A 30 -15.07 -31.69 -11.41
C GLU A 30 -14.19 -30.68 -10.67
N GLN A 31 -12.87 -30.82 -10.72
CA GLN A 31 -11.92 -29.81 -10.19
C GLN A 31 -12.08 -28.43 -10.84
N LYS A 32 -12.49 -28.34 -12.11
CA LYS A 32 -12.80 -27.06 -12.78
C LYS A 32 -14.20 -26.52 -12.45
N THR A 33 -15.19 -27.37 -12.22
CA THR A 33 -16.58 -26.98 -11.92
C THR A 33 -16.85 -26.80 -10.43
N ASN A 34 -15.96 -27.28 -9.55
CA ASN A 34 -16.07 -27.13 -8.10
C ASN A 34 -15.31 -25.89 -7.57
N TYR A 35 -14.96 -24.94 -8.46
CA TYR A 35 -14.83 -23.54 -8.05
C TYR A 35 -16.20 -23.09 -7.56
N LYS A 36 -16.40 -23.22 -6.25
CA LYS A 36 -17.49 -22.60 -5.51
C LYS A 36 -17.33 -21.09 -5.72
N ILE A 37 -18.16 -20.51 -6.60
CA ILE A 37 -18.04 -19.10 -6.97
C ILE A 37 -18.62 -18.29 -5.81
N GLU A 38 -17.77 -18.00 -4.83
CA GLU A 38 -18.19 -17.43 -3.57
C GLU A 38 -18.35 -15.90 -3.68
N ILE A 39 -19.45 -15.42 -3.08
CA ILE A 39 -19.79 -14.01 -2.94
C ILE A 39 -19.23 -13.55 -1.60
N ALA A 40 -18.48 -12.45 -1.62
CA ALA A 40 -18.10 -11.75 -0.41
C ALA A 40 -19.32 -11.00 0.13
N GLU A 41 -19.66 -11.25 1.39
CA GLU A 41 -20.64 -10.46 2.15
C GLU A 41 -20.06 -9.08 2.52
N PRO A 42 -20.91 -8.09 2.87
CA PRO A 42 -20.46 -6.85 3.49
C PRO A 42 -19.62 -7.13 4.74
N ASN A 43 -18.47 -6.48 4.85
CA ASN A 43 -17.53 -6.63 5.97
C ASN A 43 -17.01 -5.30 6.52
N VAL A 44 -17.59 -4.19 6.06
CA VAL A 44 -17.30 -2.82 6.53
C VAL A 44 -18.46 -2.34 7.41
N SER A 45 -18.12 -1.69 8.53
CA SER A 45 -19.09 -1.02 9.42
C SER A 45 -19.91 0.03 8.67
N PRO A 46 -21.23 0.18 8.89
CA PRO A 46 -22.01 1.23 8.24
C PRO A 46 -21.52 2.67 8.49
N ASN A 47 -20.81 2.90 9.60
CA ASN A 47 -20.25 4.21 9.98
C ASN A 47 -18.72 4.26 9.86
N TRP A 48 -18.13 3.47 8.95
CA TRP A 48 -16.68 3.34 8.79
C TRP A 48 -15.96 4.65 8.49
N ILE A 49 -16.66 5.62 7.87
CA ILE A 49 -16.15 6.95 7.55
C ILE A 49 -16.04 7.80 8.82
N GLU A 50 -17.12 7.88 9.58
CA GLU A 50 -17.28 8.65 10.81
C GLU A 50 -16.35 8.12 11.91
N ASN A 51 -16.30 6.79 12.05
CA ASN A 51 -15.41 6.07 12.96
C ASN A 51 -13.94 6.09 12.51
N LYS A 52 -13.64 6.58 11.29
CA LYS A 52 -12.29 6.63 10.69
C LYS A 52 -11.61 5.25 10.56
N GLU A 53 -12.38 4.18 10.48
CA GLU A 53 -11.87 2.79 10.41
C GLU A 53 -10.92 2.59 9.23
N TRP A 54 -11.22 3.22 8.09
CA TRP A 54 -10.39 3.22 6.88
C TRP A 54 -8.96 3.71 7.07
N PHE A 55 -8.73 4.51 8.09
CA PHE A 55 -7.44 5.07 8.38
C PHE A 55 -6.50 4.05 9.07
N LEU A 56 -7.07 3.00 9.66
CA LEU A 56 -6.37 1.89 10.31
C LEU A 56 -6.17 0.70 9.36
N TRP A 57 -6.73 0.73 8.15
CA TRP A 57 -6.57 -0.34 7.16
C TRP A 57 -5.25 -0.23 6.39
N GLU A 58 -4.87 -1.33 5.72
CA GLU A 58 -3.73 -1.36 4.79
C GLU A 58 -3.89 -0.35 3.64
N ALA A 59 -2.82 -0.17 2.86
CA ALA A 59 -2.81 0.78 1.76
C ALA A 59 -3.93 0.49 0.73
N PRO A 60 -4.74 1.50 0.35
CA PRO A 60 -5.69 1.38 -0.75
C PRO A 60 -4.95 1.23 -2.07
N LEU A 61 -5.58 0.58 -3.06
CA LEU A 61 -4.97 0.35 -4.36
C LEU A 61 -5.43 1.39 -5.39
N ASN A 62 -4.49 1.89 -6.18
CA ASN A 62 -4.75 2.80 -7.28
C ASN A 62 -5.24 2.02 -8.51
N LEU A 63 -6.47 1.48 -8.43
CA LEU A 63 -7.08 0.62 -9.44
C LEU A 63 -8.04 1.34 -10.39
N VAL A 64 -8.53 2.53 -10.04
CA VAL A 64 -9.37 3.32 -10.96
C VAL A 64 -8.45 3.91 -12.05
N ARG A 65 -8.94 4.01 -13.27
CA ARG A 65 -8.21 4.46 -14.44
C ARG A 65 -9.07 5.40 -15.28
N GLY A 66 -8.42 6.41 -15.86
CA GLY A 66 -9.08 7.42 -16.69
C GLY A 66 -9.57 8.65 -15.92
N GLU A 67 -9.22 8.80 -14.64
CA GLU A 67 -9.59 9.93 -13.80
C GLU A 67 -9.10 11.27 -14.37
N SER A 68 -8.01 11.27 -15.14
CA SER A 68 -7.53 12.44 -15.89
C SER A 68 -8.59 13.02 -16.84
N TYR A 69 -9.44 12.17 -17.43
CA TYR A 69 -10.57 12.58 -18.27
C TYR A 69 -11.85 12.89 -17.46
N ARG A 70 -11.81 12.71 -16.12
CA ARG A 70 -12.93 12.86 -15.19
C ARG A 70 -12.64 13.88 -14.07
N GLN A 71 -11.63 14.74 -14.23
CA GLN A 71 -11.27 15.74 -13.21
C GLN A 71 -12.43 16.67 -12.84
N ASN A 72 -13.27 17.08 -13.80
CA ASN A 72 -14.46 17.89 -13.51
C ASN A 72 -15.47 17.15 -12.62
N ASN A 73 -15.70 15.86 -12.89
CA ASN A 73 -16.57 14.98 -12.11
C ASN A 73 -16.05 14.76 -10.69
N LEU A 74 -14.73 14.66 -10.52
CA LEU A 74 -14.11 14.59 -9.20
C LEU A 74 -14.21 15.92 -8.46
N GLN A 75 -14.06 17.05 -9.16
CA GLN A 75 -14.23 18.39 -8.58
C GLN A 75 -15.68 18.71 -8.18
N THR A 76 -16.70 18.07 -8.75
CA THR A 76 -18.09 18.20 -8.23
C THR A 76 -18.30 17.49 -6.90
N LEU A 77 -17.47 16.48 -6.57
CA LEU A 77 -17.58 15.68 -5.34
C LEU A 77 -16.79 16.26 -4.16
N VAL A 78 -15.67 16.96 -4.41
CA VAL A 78 -14.80 17.53 -3.34
C VAL A 78 -14.47 19.01 -3.50
N GLY A 79 -14.72 19.61 -4.68
CA GLY A 79 -14.35 20.98 -5.01
C GLY A 79 -13.09 21.10 -5.87
N LYS A 80 -12.76 22.34 -6.24
CA LYS A 80 -11.56 22.68 -7.05
C LYS A 80 -10.26 22.47 -6.25
N PRO A 81 -9.11 22.22 -6.90
CA PRO A 81 -7.83 22.02 -6.23
C PRO A 81 -7.49 23.09 -5.17
N CYS A 82 -7.20 22.65 -3.95
CA CYS A 82 -7.00 23.51 -2.79
C CYS A 82 -5.52 23.52 -2.34
N LYS A 83 -5.12 24.34 -1.34
CA LYS A 83 -3.69 24.48 -0.97
C LYS A 83 -3.03 23.13 -0.59
N LYS A 84 -3.76 22.26 0.11
CA LYS A 84 -3.25 20.99 0.65
C LYS A 84 -3.72 19.76 -0.13
N GLY A 85 -4.72 19.91 -0.99
CA GLY A 85 -5.42 18.79 -1.62
C GLY A 85 -6.46 18.15 -0.70
N TYR A 86 -6.88 16.96 -1.10
CA TYR A 86 -7.97 16.20 -0.54
C TYR A 86 -7.50 14.80 -0.14
N LEU A 87 -8.13 14.28 0.91
CA LEU A 87 -8.07 12.91 1.37
C LEU A 87 -9.45 12.60 1.96
N VAL A 88 -10.38 12.20 1.10
CA VAL A 88 -11.81 12.08 1.45
C VAL A 88 -12.26 10.63 1.24
N PRO A 89 -12.60 9.87 2.29
CA PRO A 89 -13.16 8.54 2.15
C PRO A 89 -14.53 8.61 1.46
N LYS A 90 -14.82 7.64 0.59
CA LYS A 90 -16.05 7.56 -0.19
C LYS A 90 -16.43 6.10 -0.45
N GLU A 91 -17.73 5.86 -0.58
CA GLU A 91 -18.25 4.61 -1.12
C GLU A 91 -18.11 4.61 -2.63
N ILE A 92 -17.53 3.55 -3.19
CA ILE A 92 -17.28 3.42 -4.63
C ILE A 92 -18.18 2.32 -5.17
N THR A 93 -19.06 2.67 -6.08
CA THR A 93 -19.92 1.71 -6.78
C THR A 93 -19.23 1.24 -8.05
N LEU A 94 -19.01 -0.08 -8.16
CA LEU A 94 -18.40 -0.73 -9.31
C LEU A 94 -19.49 -1.35 -10.17
N VAL A 95 -19.74 -0.76 -11.34
CA VAL A 95 -20.84 -1.10 -12.25
C VAL A 95 -20.32 -1.83 -13.48
N ARG A 96 -20.87 -3.00 -13.78
CA ARG A 96 -20.52 -3.81 -14.94
C ARG A 96 -21.02 -3.16 -16.24
N GLU A 97 -20.13 -2.98 -17.22
CA GLU A 97 -20.46 -2.36 -18.51
C GLU A 97 -20.06 -3.31 -19.67
N PRO A 98 -20.86 -4.35 -19.98
CA PRO A 98 -20.49 -5.39 -20.95
C PRO A 98 -20.48 -4.89 -22.39
N ASP A 99 -21.35 -3.93 -22.71
CA ASP A 99 -21.50 -3.33 -24.05
C ASP A 99 -20.53 -2.16 -24.29
N ASN A 100 -19.51 -1.98 -23.44
CA ASN A 100 -18.51 -0.93 -23.61
C ASN A 100 -17.70 -1.16 -24.90
N LYS A 101 -17.73 -0.17 -25.80
CA LYS A 101 -17.11 -0.23 -27.13
C LYS A 101 -15.58 -0.40 -27.16
N TYR A 102 -14.88 -0.28 -26.02
CA TYR A 102 -13.42 -0.41 -25.93
C TYR A 102 -12.97 -1.66 -25.19
N ASP A 103 -13.71 -2.08 -24.16
CA ASP A 103 -13.41 -3.28 -23.39
C ASP A 103 -14.68 -3.99 -22.92
N ARG A 104 -14.95 -5.18 -23.47
CA ARG A 104 -16.06 -6.06 -23.05
C ARG A 104 -16.05 -6.41 -21.56
N ASN A 105 -14.91 -6.29 -20.88
CA ASN A 105 -14.74 -6.56 -19.46
C ASN A 105 -14.85 -5.29 -18.61
N ALA A 106 -15.22 -4.15 -19.19
CA ALA A 106 -15.27 -2.88 -18.47
C ALA A 106 -16.14 -2.95 -17.21
N ILE A 107 -15.61 -2.36 -16.15
CA ILE A 107 -16.29 -2.11 -14.88
C ILE A 107 -16.07 -0.64 -14.56
N ARG A 108 -17.14 0.13 -14.62
CA ARG A 108 -17.18 1.57 -14.37
C ARG A 108 -17.14 1.82 -12.86
N ALA A 109 -16.35 2.78 -12.43
CA ALA A 109 -16.30 3.25 -11.06
C ALA A 109 -17.11 4.54 -10.93
N GLU A 110 -18.01 4.57 -9.94
CA GLU A 110 -18.89 5.68 -9.61
C GLU A 110 -18.81 6.06 -8.13
N ILE A 111 -19.01 7.34 -7.85
CA ILE A 111 -19.16 7.90 -6.50
C ILE A 111 -20.41 8.76 -6.53
N GLU A 112 -21.40 8.50 -5.68
CA GLU A 112 -22.69 9.24 -5.67
C GLU A 112 -23.37 9.28 -7.06
N GLY A 113 -23.26 8.19 -7.84
CA GLY A 113 -23.74 8.06 -9.22
C GLY A 113 -22.90 8.81 -10.28
N VAL A 114 -21.85 9.52 -9.87
CA VAL A 114 -20.94 10.23 -10.77
C VAL A 114 -19.83 9.30 -11.24
N HIS A 115 -19.73 9.07 -12.55
CA HIS A 115 -18.66 8.29 -13.18
C HIS A 115 -17.28 8.97 -13.00
N VAL A 116 -16.39 8.31 -12.24
CA VAL A 116 -15.03 8.80 -11.94
C VAL A 116 -13.91 8.10 -12.71
N GLY A 117 -14.13 6.87 -13.20
CA GLY A 117 -13.22 6.15 -14.10
C GLY A 117 -13.67 4.72 -14.35
N TYR A 118 -12.74 3.85 -14.76
CA TYR A 118 -12.93 2.41 -14.91
C TYR A 118 -11.92 1.63 -14.08
N ILE A 119 -12.23 0.41 -13.66
CA ILE A 119 -11.25 -0.50 -13.05
C ILE A 119 -10.16 -0.86 -14.08
N ALA A 120 -8.91 -0.90 -13.62
CA ALA A 120 -7.75 -1.30 -14.41
C ALA A 120 -7.98 -2.65 -15.12
N LYS A 121 -7.60 -2.71 -16.39
CA LYS A 121 -7.97 -3.78 -17.33
C LYS A 121 -7.60 -5.18 -16.85
N GLU A 122 -6.46 -5.31 -16.19
CA GLU A 122 -5.92 -6.55 -15.64
C GLU A 122 -6.85 -7.10 -14.55
N ILE A 123 -7.33 -6.23 -13.66
CA ILE A 123 -8.28 -6.55 -12.59
C ILE A 123 -9.68 -6.77 -13.17
N ALA A 124 -10.12 -5.90 -14.09
CA ALA A 124 -11.41 -6.00 -14.75
C ALA A 124 -11.56 -7.33 -15.52
N SER A 125 -10.49 -7.81 -16.17
CA SER A 125 -10.48 -9.10 -16.89
C SER A 125 -10.69 -10.33 -15.99
N LYS A 126 -10.33 -10.23 -14.70
CA LYS A 126 -10.57 -11.27 -13.68
C LYS A 126 -11.95 -11.13 -13.03
N LEU A 127 -12.39 -9.90 -12.83
CA LEU A 127 -13.59 -9.57 -12.07
C LEU A 127 -14.87 -9.69 -12.90
N ALA A 128 -14.85 -9.23 -14.15
CA ALA A 128 -16.01 -9.20 -15.04
C ALA A 128 -16.61 -10.58 -15.34
N PRO A 129 -15.84 -11.65 -15.66
CA PRO A 129 -16.41 -12.98 -15.86
C PRO A 129 -17.13 -13.52 -14.61
N THR A 130 -16.61 -13.21 -13.42
CA THR A 130 -17.20 -13.60 -12.14
C THR A 130 -18.50 -12.83 -11.88
N MET A 131 -18.53 -11.53 -12.17
CA MET A 131 -19.76 -10.72 -12.14
C MET A 131 -20.83 -11.27 -13.10
N ASP A 132 -20.44 -11.58 -14.34
CA ASP A 132 -21.32 -12.08 -15.39
C ASP A 132 -21.92 -13.46 -15.02
N VAL A 133 -21.13 -14.36 -14.42
CA VAL A 133 -21.61 -15.69 -13.98
C VAL A 133 -22.49 -15.61 -12.73
N LEU A 134 -22.21 -14.68 -11.81
CA LEU A 134 -23.02 -14.45 -10.61
C LEU A 134 -24.25 -13.57 -10.85
N ASN A 135 -24.42 -13.03 -12.07
CA ASN A 135 -25.44 -12.03 -12.41
C ASN A 135 -25.39 -10.78 -11.51
N ILE A 136 -24.18 -10.37 -11.10
CA ILE A 136 -23.93 -9.15 -10.32
C ILE A 136 -23.68 -8.00 -11.29
N THR A 137 -24.63 -7.08 -11.41
CA THR A 137 -24.49 -5.89 -12.28
C THR A 137 -23.73 -4.75 -11.62
N SER A 138 -23.76 -4.65 -10.29
CA SER A 138 -22.92 -3.72 -9.53
C SER A 138 -22.67 -4.20 -8.10
N PHE A 139 -21.62 -3.68 -7.46
CA PHE A 139 -21.37 -3.82 -6.02
C PHE A 139 -20.57 -2.64 -5.47
N GLN A 140 -20.58 -2.45 -4.16
CA GLN A 140 -19.96 -1.32 -3.48
C GLN A 140 -18.77 -1.73 -2.62
N VAL A 141 -17.73 -0.91 -2.67
CA VAL A 141 -16.49 -1.06 -1.90
C VAL A 141 -16.08 0.25 -1.26
N ALA A 142 -15.29 0.18 -0.19
CA ALA A 142 -14.69 1.37 0.38
C ALA A 142 -13.58 1.92 -0.53
N GLY A 143 -13.45 3.24 -0.57
CA GLY A 143 -12.37 3.92 -1.27
C GLY A 143 -12.21 5.36 -0.81
N LEU A 144 -11.48 6.14 -1.61
CA LEU A 144 -11.18 7.54 -1.29
C LEU A 144 -10.84 8.35 -2.54
N ILE A 145 -11.06 9.66 -2.43
CA ILE A 145 -10.55 10.67 -3.35
C ILE A 145 -9.30 11.29 -2.73
N ARG A 146 -8.18 11.29 -3.48
CA ARG A 146 -6.88 11.83 -3.03
C ARG A 146 -6.25 12.76 -4.07
N GLY A 147 -5.45 13.72 -3.61
CA GLY A 147 -4.71 14.65 -4.49
C GLY A 147 -5.40 16.00 -4.63
N GLY A 148 -5.28 16.66 -5.78
CA GLY A 148 -5.92 17.96 -6.00
C GLY A 148 -5.32 19.11 -5.18
N SER A 149 -4.01 19.09 -4.93
CA SER A 149 -3.31 20.21 -4.29
C SER A 149 -2.96 21.30 -5.30
N ARG A 150 -2.67 22.54 -4.86
CA ARG A 150 -2.25 23.61 -5.79
C ARG A 150 -0.95 23.31 -6.53
N THR A 151 -0.09 22.43 -5.98
CA THR A 151 1.15 21.99 -6.62
C THR A 151 0.95 20.76 -7.52
N ILE A 152 -0.01 19.88 -7.18
CA ILE A 152 -0.36 18.68 -7.95
C ILE A 152 -1.90 18.64 -8.04
N PRO A 153 -2.51 19.34 -9.02
CA PRO A 153 -3.95 19.61 -9.06
C PRO A 153 -4.81 18.41 -9.50
N THR A 154 -4.19 17.27 -9.81
CA THR A 154 -4.88 16.04 -10.20
C THR A 154 -5.48 15.32 -9.00
N LEU A 155 -6.79 15.05 -9.08
CA LEU A 155 -7.51 14.14 -8.20
C LEU A 155 -7.43 12.71 -8.74
N GLY A 156 -7.22 11.72 -7.87
CA GLY A 156 -7.27 10.28 -8.18
C GLY A 156 -8.23 9.55 -7.23
N VAL A 157 -8.65 8.35 -7.62
CA VAL A 157 -9.55 7.50 -6.82
C VAL A 157 -8.85 6.19 -6.49
N HIS A 158 -8.62 5.93 -5.20
CA HIS A 158 -8.03 4.68 -4.73
C HIS A 158 -9.10 3.87 -4.00
N ILE A 159 -9.04 2.54 -4.11
CA ILE A 159 -10.08 1.65 -3.59
C ILE A 159 -9.48 0.52 -2.77
N TRP A 160 -10.22 0.09 -1.77
CA TRP A 160 -10.01 -1.21 -1.15
C TRP A 160 -10.94 -2.21 -1.82
N LEU A 161 -10.35 -3.15 -2.56
CA LEU A 161 -10.95 -4.49 -2.66
C LEU A 161 -10.75 -5.19 -1.29
N ASP A 162 -11.33 -6.37 -1.09
CA ASP A 162 -11.63 -6.92 0.26
C ASP A 162 -12.68 -6.12 1.08
N LYS A 163 -12.56 -4.79 1.23
CA LYS A 163 -13.49 -3.94 2.03
C LYS A 163 -14.83 -3.71 1.32
N ARG A 164 -15.78 -4.60 1.57
CA ARG A 164 -17.12 -4.68 0.97
C ARG A 164 -18.16 -3.91 1.77
N ILE A 165 -18.86 -3.00 1.09
CA ILE A 165 -20.04 -2.30 1.60
C ILE A 165 -21.32 -3.03 1.18
N SER A 166 -21.34 -3.59 -0.04
CA SER A 166 -22.39 -4.51 -0.49
C SER A 166 -21.83 -5.90 -0.77
N LYS A 167 -22.73 -6.89 -0.91
CA LYS A 167 -22.40 -8.19 -1.49
C LYS A 167 -21.72 -7.99 -2.85
N GLY A 168 -20.68 -8.77 -3.15
CA GLY A 168 -19.95 -8.69 -4.42
C GLY A 168 -19.05 -9.90 -4.66
N PRO A 169 -18.49 -10.08 -5.87
CA PRO A 169 -17.57 -11.17 -6.16
C PRO A 169 -16.31 -11.13 -5.29
N ILE A 170 -15.81 -12.30 -4.89
CA ILE A 170 -14.43 -12.44 -4.38
C ILE A 170 -13.45 -12.23 -5.53
N ILE A 171 -12.30 -11.60 -5.22
CA ILE A 171 -11.19 -11.45 -6.16
C ILE A 171 -9.87 -11.59 -5.42
N GLU A 172 -9.04 -12.52 -5.87
CA GLU A 172 -7.65 -12.66 -5.45
C GLU A 172 -6.75 -11.79 -6.34
N ILE A 173 -6.10 -10.83 -5.72
CA ILE A 173 -5.06 -10.00 -6.35
C ILE A 173 -3.72 -10.66 -6.00
N THR A 174 -2.90 -10.95 -7.00
CA THR A 174 -1.57 -11.54 -6.74
C THR A 174 -0.63 -10.46 -6.16
N PRO A 175 0.36 -10.82 -5.33
CA PRO A 175 1.25 -9.85 -4.69
C PRO A 175 1.95 -8.90 -5.68
N GLU A 176 2.26 -9.37 -6.90
CA GLU A 176 2.91 -8.60 -7.95
C GLU A 176 1.97 -7.51 -8.51
N LEU A 177 0.69 -7.82 -8.66
CA LEU A 177 -0.35 -6.84 -9.04
C LEU A 177 -0.64 -5.89 -7.88
N GLN A 178 -0.68 -6.38 -6.64
CA GLN A 178 -0.85 -5.52 -5.47
C GLN A 178 0.30 -4.49 -5.38
N GLN A 179 1.54 -4.92 -5.66
CA GLN A 179 2.70 -4.04 -5.69
C GLN A 179 2.64 -3.02 -6.85
N SER A 180 2.17 -3.39 -8.04
CA SER A 180 2.09 -2.45 -9.18
C SER A 180 1.03 -1.36 -9.03
N TYR A 181 0.04 -1.57 -8.15
CA TYR A 181 -1.01 -0.60 -7.81
C TYR A 181 -0.90 0.00 -6.40
N GLN A 182 0.18 -0.30 -5.68
CA GLN A 182 0.42 0.20 -4.33
C GLN A 182 0.59 1.73 -4.33
N VAL A 183 0.03 2.40 -3.32
CA VAL A 183 0.23 3.83 -3.08
C VAL A 183 1.01 4.06 -1.81
N SER A 184 1.66 5.22 -1.67
CA SER A 184 2.32 5.55 -0.40
C SER A 184 1.25 5.77 0.69
N TRP A 185 1.31 4.94 1.72
CA TRP A 185 0.43 4.90 2.89
C TRP A 185 1.28 4.70 4.16
N PRO A 186 0.85 5.20 5.35
CA PRO A 186 -0.26 6.13 5.56
C PRO A 186 -0.07 7.45 4.79
N PRO A 187 -1.12 8.26 4.60
CA PRO A 187 -1.00 9.52 3.86
C PRO A 187 -0.03 10.46 4.59
N LEU A 188 0.75 11.25 3.82
CA LEU A 188 1.76 12.13 4.41
C LEU A 188 1.10 13.32 5.12
N GLU A 189 1.77 13.87 6.14
CA GLU A 189 1.36 15.01 6.97
C GLU A 189 0.80 16.22 6.19
N LYS A 190 1.23 16.42 4.94
CA LYS A 190 0.74 17.48 4.02
C LYS A 190 -0.72 17.29 3.57
N GLU A 191 -1.22 16.06 3.62
CA GLU A 191 -2.55 15.65 3.14
C GLU A 191 -3.57 15.47 4.28
N ILE A 192 -3.12 15.23 5.52
CA ILE A 192 -3.98 15.00 6.69
C ILE A 192 -4.16 16.32 7.44
N ASN A 193 -5.38 16.85 7.47
CA ASN A 193 -5.75 18.10 8.16
C ASN A 193 -6.34 17.92 9.56
N ASN A 194 -6.38 16.70 10.07
CA ASN A 194 -6.92 16.39 11.38
C ASN A 194 -5.80 15.82 12.26
N GLU A 195 -5.45 16.53 13.33
CA GLU A 195 -4.42 16.13 14.30
C GLU A 195 -4.74 14.77 14.95
N GLU A 196 -6.03 14.48 15.13
CA GLU A 196 -6.53 13.20 15.63
C GLU A 196 -6.23 12.05 14.64
N LEU A 197 -6.44 12.28 13.33
CA LEU A 197 -6.03 11.32 12.30
C LEU A 197 -4.50 11.17 12.27
N GLN A 198 -3.74 12.27 12.37
CA GLN A 198 -2.28 12.17 12.43
C GLN A 198 -1.82 11.30 13.61
N SER A 199 -2.37 11.50 14.80
CA SER A 199 -2.12 10.65 15.97
C SER A 199 -2.47 9.18 15.68
N MET A 200 -3.67 8.90 15.16
CA MET A 200 -4.12 7.54 14.85
C MET A 200 -3.22 6.81 13.81
N ALA A 201 -2.70 7.50 12.79
CA ALA A 201 -1.72 6.89 11.88
C ALA A 201 -0.42 6.59 12.61
N LEU A 202 0.08 7.55 13.38
CA LEU A 202 1.33 7.38 14.10
C LEU A 202 1.23 6.26 15.14
N ASP A 203 0.05 5.98 15.69
CA ASP A 203 -0.20 4.87 16.62
C ASP A 203 -0.27 3.50 15.96
N THR A 204 -0.75 3.39 14.71
CA THR A 204 -0.74 2.10 13.97
C THR A 204 0.60 1.76 13.31
N LEU A 205 1.53 2.71 13.23
CA LEU A 205 2.85 2.47 12.63
C LEU A 205 3.72 1.57 13.51
N ASP A 206 3.87 0.30 13.10
CA ASP A 206 4.92 -0.58 13.59
C ASP A 206 6.10 -0.68 12.62
N PHE A 207 7.29 -0.73 13.22
CA PHE A 207 8.58 -0.77 12.55
C PHE A 207 9.36 -2.00 13.03
N PRO A 208 9.02 -3.21 12.53
CA PRO A 208 9.76 -4.42 12.82
C PRO A 208 11.20 -4.34 12.29
N SER A 209 12.11 -5.10 12.90
CA SER A 209 13.50 -5.21 12.44
C SER A 209 13.58 -5.58 10.95
N ARG A 210 14.59 -5.05 10.25
CA ARG A 210 14.76 -5.28 8.80
C ARG A 210 14.96 -6.77 8.51
N SER A 211 14.26 -7.30 7.52
CA SER A 211 14.40 -8.71 7.14
C SER A 211 15.65 -8.92 6.28
N SER A 212 16.39 -10.00 6.56
CA SER A 212 17.59 -10.38 5.79
C SER A 212 17.30 -10.70 4.31
N LYS A 213 16.04 -10.93 3.95
CA LYS A 213 15.57 -11.15 2.57
C LYS A 213 15.39 -9.85 1.76
N GLU A 214 15.39 -8.70 2.41
CA GLU A 214 15.14 -7.41 1.75
C GLU A 214 16.34 -6.96 0.91
N LYS A 215 16.06 -6.35 -0.24
CA LYS A 215 17.08 -5.80 -1.14
C LYS A 215 17.94 -4.76 -0.41
N PRO A 216 19.27 -4.75 -0.60
CA PRO A 216 20.14 -3.71 -0.05
C PRO A 216 19.63 -2.30 -0.39
N GLY A 217 19.59 -1.40 0.60
CA GLY A 217 19.00 -0.07 0.48
C GLY A 217 17.49 0.01 0.71
N TYR A 218 16.79 -1.13 0.86
CA TYR A 218 15.34 -1.17 1.04
C TYR A 218 14.94 -1.64 2.45
N TYR A 219 13.81 -1.10 2.91
CA TYR A 219 13.08 -1.50 4.11
C TYR A 219 11.57 -1.42 3.81
N GLN A 220 10.80 -2.42 4.23
CA GLN A 220 9.36 -2.60 3.94
C GLN A 220 8.99 -2.29 2.47
N GLY A 221 9.84 -2.73 1.54
CA GLY A 221 9.64 -2.57 0.10
C GLY A 221 9.93 -1.18 -0.49
N LYS A 222 10.25 -0.16 0.32
CA LYS A 222 10.63 1.19 -0.14
C LYS A 222 12.14 1.43 0.08
N HIS A 223 12.73 2.33 -0.71
CA HIS A 223 14.12 2.73 -0.52
C HIS A 223 14.27 3.61 0.74
N TYR A 224 15.39 3.54 1.46
CA TYR A 224 15.55 4.21 2.76
C TYR A 224 15.34 5.73 2.70
N THR A 225 15.59 6.37 1.54
CA THR A 225 15.38 7.81 1.33
C THR A 225 13.92 8.25 1.39
N GLU A 226 12.97 7.35 1.09
CA GLU A 226 11.52 7.63 1.12
C GLU A 226 11.01 7.87 2.56
N TYR A 227 11.77 7.40 3.57
CA TYR A 227 11.39 7.50 4.98
C TYR A 227 11.86 8.79 5.67
N VAL A 228 12.62 9.65 4.99
CA VAL A 228 13.19 10.88 5.57
C VAL A 228 12.11 11.81 6.13
N ASP A 229 10.99 11.98 5.43
CA ASP A 229 9.89 12.82 5.90
C ASP A 229 9.07 12.13 7.02
N LEU A 230 8.96 10.79 7.02
CA LEU A 230 8.30 10.05 8.11
C LEU A 230 9.10 10.11 9.42
N VAL A 231 10.43 10.01 9.34
CA VAL A 231 11.31 10.21 10.50
C VAL A 231 11.16 11.62 11.08
N LYS A 232 11.00 12.65 10.24
CA LYS A 232 10.74 14.02 10.72
C LYS A 232 9.39 14.09 11.44
N GLN A 233 8.33 13.50 10.87
CA GLN A 233 6.98 13.47 11.43
C GLN A 233 6.93 12.80 12.81
N LEU A 234 7.50 11.61 12.95
CA LEU A 234 7.57 10.92 14.25
C LEU A 234 8.32 11.78 15.30
N LYS A 235 9.39 12.45 14.89
CA LYS A 235 10.18 13.33 15.79
C LYS A 235 9.51 14.68 16.11
N SER A 236 8.63 15.21 15.25
CA SER A 236 7.82 16.40 15.56
C SER A 236 6.62 16.06 16.45
N ALA A 237 6.01 14.90 16.25
CA ALA A 237 4.94 14.38 17.09
C ALA A 237 5.40 13.95 18.51
N GLY A 238 6.70 13.73 18.71
CA GLY A 238 7.25 13.24 19.98
C GLY A 238 7.29 11.72 20.11
N GLU A 239 6.94 10.99 19.05
CA GLU A 239 6.96 9.54 18.90
C GLU A 239 8.40 8.99 18.76
N TYR A 240 9.24 9.29 19.75
CA TYR A 240 10.67 8.99 19.71
C TYR A 240 10.98 7.50 19.64
N ASP A 241 10.18 6.66 20.29
CA ASP A 241 10.40 5.21 20.33
C ASP A 241 10.08 4.56 18.97
N LYS A 242 9.03 5.05 18.28
CA LYS A 242 8.71 4.66 16.90
C LYS A 242 9.76 5.19 15.92
N ALA A 243 10.21 6.44 16.10
CA ALA A 243 11.31 7.02 15.32
C ALA A 243 12.63 6.25 15.50
N GLU A 244 12.95 5.80 16.72
CA GLU A 244 14.10 4.96 17.03
C GLU A 244 14.04 3.64 16.26
N LYS A 245 12.94 2.88 16.38
CA LYS A 245 12.75 1.60 15.66
C LYS A 245 12.94 1.77 14.15
N LEU A 246 12.26 2.76 13.54
CA LEU A 246 12.38 3.05 12.12
C LEU A 246 13.84 3.39 11.75
N LEU A 247 14.49 4.27 12.49
CA LEU A 247 15.86 4.68 12.20
C LEU A 247 16.87 3.54 12.33
N ILE A 248 16.69 2.60 13.26
CA ILE A 248 17.53 1.39 13.37
C ILE A 248 17.42 0.56 12.08
N ALA A 249 16.19 0.29 11.62
CA ALA A 249 15.97 -0.47 10.38
C ALA A 249 16.49 0.25 9.12
N LEU A 250 16.42 1.60 9.09
CA LEU A 250 17.01 2.41 8.02
C LEU A 250 18.54 2.40 8.05
N VAL A 251 19.18 2.41 9.23
CA VAL A 251 20.63 2.22 9.36
C VAL A 251 21.04 0.85 8.79
N GLU A 252 20.30 -0.21 9.10
CA GLU A 252 20.55 -1.54 8.53
C GLU A 252 20.38 -1.57 6.99
N ALA A 253 19.39 -0.84 6.45
CA ALA A 253 19.21 -0.70 5.01
C ALA A 253 20.39 0.05 4.35
N VAL A 254 20.84 1.17 4.93
CA VAL A 254 21.99 1.97 4.46
C VAL A 254 23.30 1.19 4.54
N GLU A 255 23.56 0.48 5.64
CA GLU A 255 24.75 -0.37 5.77
C GLU A 255 24.75 -1.51 4.77
N SER A 256 23.59 -2.12 4.50
CA SER A 256 23.47 -3.19 3.50
C SER A 256 23.77 -2.70 2.08
N GLU A 257 23.34 -1.49 1.71
CA GLU A 257 23.67 -0.87 0.42
C GLU A 257 25.16 -0.51 0.35
N SER A 258 25.67 0.20 1.37
CA SER A 258 27.09 0.56 1.47
C SER A 258 28.01 -0.65 1.31
N LYS A 259 27.67 -1.80 1.93
CA LYS A 259 28.40 -3.05 1.80
C LYS A 259 28.35 -3.65 0.39
N LYS A 260 27.23 -3.50 -0.33
CA LYS A 260 27.06 -4.04 -1.69
C LYS A 260 27.75 -3.17 -2.75
N GLU A 261 27.53 -1.86 -2.68
CA GLU A 261 28.01 -0.89 -3.69
C GLU A 261 29.41 -0.34 -3.35
N ASN A 262 29.98 -0.70 -2.20
CA ASN A 262 31.24 -0.17 -1.66
C ASN A 262 31.25 1.37 -1.54
N LEU A 263 30.07 1.96 -1.34
CA LEU A 263 29.86 3.39 -1.10
C LEU A 263 29.92 3.71 0.39
N GLY A 264 30.09 4.99 0.73
CA GLY A 264 30.06 5.41 2.13
C GLY A 264 28.63 5.53 2.68
N VAL A 265 28.42 5.22 3.96
CA VAL A 265 27.11 5.32 4.60
C VAL A 265 26.63 6.77 4.73
N ALA A 266 25.31 6.98 4.62
CA ALA A 266 24.67 8.28 4.81
C ALA A 266 24.66 8.68 6.31
N PRO A 267 25.34 9.76 6.74
CA PRO A 267 25.48 10.08 8.18
C PRO A 267 24.18 10.48 8.88
N TRP A 268 23.18 10.95 8.12
CA TRP A 268 21.96 11.57 8.67
C TRP A 268 21.17 10.65 9.60
N TYR A 269 21.07 9.35 9.29
CA TYR A 269 20.30 8.39 10.09
C TYR A 269 20.93 8.15 11.47
N TYR A 270 22.27 8.03 11.51
CA TYR A 270 23.05 7.95 12.75
C TYR A 270 22.95 9.24 13.57
N GLU A 271 23.00 10.41 12.90
CA GLU A 271 22.81 11.71 13.52
C GLU A 271 21.43 11.83 14.18
N GLN A 272 20.36 11.38 13.49
CA GLN A 272 19.01 11.43 14.06
C GLN A 272 18.89 10.52 15.30
N LEU A 273 19.45 9.31 15.29
CA LEU A 273 19.48 8.42 16.46
C LEU A 273 20.26 9.06 17.63
N ALA A 274 21.46 9.59 17.39
CA ALA A 274 22.23 10.27 18.43
C ALA A 274 21.47 11.47 19.03
N ILE A 275 20.69 12.20 18.23
CA ILE A 275 19.80 13.28 18.73
C ILE A 275 18.66 12.72 19.61
N ILE A 276 18.06 11.59 19.23
CA ILE A 276 16.97 10.96 20.01
C ILE A 276 17.50 10.44 21.36
N TYR A 277 18.60 9.66 21.35
CA TYR A 277 19.23 9.13 22.55
C TYR A 277 19.68 10.25 23.51
N ARG A 278 20.20 11.36 22.98
CA ARG A 278 20.52 12.56 23.76
C ARG A 278 19.29 13.16 24.46
N ARG A 279 18.13 13.21 23.79
CA ARG A 279 16.86 13.70 24.37
C ARG A 279 16.32 12.75 25.44
N GLN A 280 16.37 11.44 25.21
CA GLN A 280 16.04 10.39 26.18
C GLN A 280 17.07 10.28 27.33
N LYS A 281 18.15 11.07 27.32
CA LYS A 281 19.31 11.01 28.25
C LYS A 281 20.05 9.65 28.27
N ASN A 282 19.85 8.81 27.26
CA ASN A 282 20.50 7.51 27.15
C ASN A 282 21.88 7.67 26.48
N LEU A 283 22.88 8.04 27.28
CA LEU A 283 24.25 8.26 26.81
C LEU A 283 24.92 6.98 26.28
N ILE A 284 24.52 5.81 26.79
CA ILE A 284 25.06 4.50 26.37
C ILE A 284 24.66 4.24 24.91
N LYS A 285 23.37 4.29 24.59
CA LYS A 285 22.88 4.18 23.20
C LYS A 285 23.44 5.28 22.30
N GLU A 286 23.63 6.51 22.81
CA GLU A 286 24.27 7.60 22.07
C GLU A 286 25.71 7.23 21.65
N VAL A 287 26.50 6.60 22.52
CA VAL A 287 27.83 6.10 22.16
C VAL A 287 27.74 4.91 21.20
N GLU A 288 26.91 3.91 21.48
CA GLU A 288 26.79 2.69 20.65
C GLU A 288 26.53 3.01 19.17
N ILE A 289 25.61 3.94 18.86
CA ILE A 289 25.30 4.29 17.47
C ILE A 289 26.39 5.13 16.80
N LEU A 290 27.08 5.99 17.56
CA LEU A 290 28.21 6.79 17.06
C LEU A 290 29.45 5.91 16.82
N GLU A 291 29.68 4.88 17.64
CA GLU A 291 30.69 3.87 17.42
C GLU A 291 30.36 2.94 16.24
N ARG A 292 29.08 2.60 16.05
CA ARG A 292 28.61 1.87 14.86
C ARG A 292 28.94 2.69 13.62
N PHE A 293 28.63 3.99 13.61
CA PHE A 293 29.00 4.90 12.51
C PHE A 293 30.52 4.96 12.27
N SER A 294 31.34 5.09 13.31
CA SER A 294 32.81 5.21 13.15
C SER A 294 33.48 3.96 12.58
N LYS A 295 32.81 2.81 12.61
CA LYS A 295 33.28 1.53 12.04
C LYS A 295 32.92 1.39 10.54
N GLN A 296 32.04 2.24 10.01
CA GLN A 296 31.62 2.18 8.61
C GLN A 296 32.56 2.93 7.67
N LYS A 297 32.49 2.61 6.38
CA LYS A 297 33.08 3.45 5.34
C LYS A 297 32.31 4.78 5.30
N ILE A 298 33.00 5.86 5.60
CA ILE A 298 32.40 7.19 5.70
C ILE A 298 32.25 7.82 4.30
N GLY A 299 31.06 8.32 3.97
CA GLY A 299 30.83 9.10 2.75
C GLY A 299 31.46 10.50 2.84
N PRO A 300 31.92 11.10 1.72
CA PRO A 300 32.55 12.41 1.73
C PRO A 300 31.57 13.51 2.18
N GLY A 301 31.84 14.17 3.31
CA GLY A 301 31.01 15.27 3.80
C GLY A 301 31.35 15.75 5.21
N ALA A 302 31.02 17.02 5.51
CA ALA A 302 31.35 17.68 6.77
C ALA A 302 30.50 17.23 7.98
N SER A 303 29.40 16.49 7.77
CA SER A 303 28.62 15.93 8.89
C SER A 303 29.35 14.78 9.60
N SER A 304 30.24 14.09 8.89
CA SER A 304 30.93 12.90 9.40
C SER A 304 31.95 13.24 10.50
N SER A 305 32.67 14.36 10.38
CA SER A 305 33.59 14.80 11.44
C SER A 305 32.84 15.19 12.72
N LYS A 306 31.71 15.88 12.59
CA LYS A 306 30.85 16.28 13.72
C LYS A 306 30.34 15.10 14.54
N LEU A 307 30.05 13.95 13.91
CA LEU A 307 29.64 12.74 14.64
C LEU A 307 30.80 12.11 15.42
N LEU A 308 32.04 12.18 14.91
CA LEU A 308 33.23 11.70 15.61
C LEU A 308 33.62 12.63 16.77
N GLU A 309 33.61 13.95 16.57
CA GLU A 309 33.76 14.96 17.63
C GLU A 309 32.72 14.78 18.75
N ARG A 310 31.47 14.45 18.37
CA ARG A 310 30.40 14.14 19.31
C ARG A 310 30.67 12.85 20.08
N LEU A 311 31.15 11.79 19.42
CA LEU A 311 31.51 10.52 20.08
C LEU A 311 32.53 10.75 21.20
N GLU A 312 33.62 11.47 20.92
CA GLU A 312 34.62 11.83 21.93
C GLU A 312 34.02 12.63 23.09
N THR A 313 33.16 13.60 22.78
CA THR A 313 32.50 14.46 23.77
C THR A 313 31.53 13.68 24.67
N VAL A 314 30.85 12.66 24.14
CA VAL A 314 29.90 11.84 24.90
C VAL A 314 30.64 10.78 25.73
N ARG A 315 31.69 10.13 25.19
CA ARG A 315 32.55 9.21 25.96
C ARG A 315 33.15 9.89 27.20
N LYS A 316 33.75 11.07 27.05
CA LYS A 316 34.26 11.87 28.18
C LYS A 316 33.17 12.20 29.22
N LYS A 317 31.89 12.27 28.85
CA LYS A 317 30.78 12.49 29.79
C LYS A 317 30.28 11.21 30.48
N LEU A 318 30.52 10.04 29.91
CA LEU A 318 30.29 8.75 30.57
C LEU A 318 31.44 8.40 31.53
N GLU A 319 32.68 8.76 31.20
CA GLU A 319 33.85 8.52 32.06
C GLU A 319 33.89 9.42 33.32
N ASN A 320 33.14 10.52 33.34
CA ASN A 320 33.09 11.51 34.43
C ASN A 320 31.76 11.50 35.22
N ASN A 321 30.92 10.47 35.06
CA ASN A 321 29.63 10.28 35.75
C ASN A 321 29.63 8.94 36.52
#